data_AF-A0A6I9N1L3-F1
#
_entry.id   AF-A0A6I9N1L3-F1
#
_cell.length_a   1.000
_cell.length_b   1.000
_cell.length_c   1.000
_cell.angle_alpha   90.00
_cell.angle_beta   90.00
_cell.angle_gamma   90.00
#
_symmetry.space_group_name_H-M   'P 1'
#
loop_
_entity.id
_entity.type
_entity.pdbx_description
1 polymer ?
#
loop_
_entity_poly.entity_id
_entity_poly.type
_entity_poly.pdbx_seq_one_letter_code
_entity_poly.pdbx_strand_id
1 'polypeptide(L)'
;MVVVGCPVPGCDFKSDDLSEALVIAILTIHGCSHQHAAPVMAAPAQAPAPHGPRLDRPKVDVGVSIEEWNVFIRRWNVFRAGSGIGDAQAPFQLFQCAGPVLGDSLLKAVPDAASGPLPDLITVMRSLAVIPVATCVLRTKLLQLRQERDETFRAFAARVRGKAETCAYNAVCECGKDVDYTDHTVTPSARFRMAGRRIHGKPCAATFHLAPESPLPECNRLETTTPPFQDSRSAPLCQHRRLTAWQYKCLTVTGKQTP
;
A
#
# COMPACT_ATOMS: atom_id res chain seq x y z
N MET A 1 -57.42 45.19 21.06
CA MET A 1 -56.26 44.29 21.12
C MET A 1 -55.28 44.80 20.05
N VAL A 2 -53.96 44.65 20.26
CA VAL A 2 -52.94 45.47 19.57
C VAL A 2 -52.08 44.60 18.66
N VAL A 3 -52.10 44.89 17.37
CA VAL A 3 -51.23 44.27 16.37
C VAL A 3 -50.00 45.13 16.17
N VAL A 4 -48.81 44.59 16.46
CA VAL A 4 -47.54 45.30 16.33
C VAL A 4 -46.66 44.58 15.31
N GLY A 5 -46.15 45.34 14.33
CA GLY A 5 -45.19 44.86 13.36
C GLY A 5 -43.75 44.89 13.89
N CYS A 6 -42.90 44.00 13.38
CA CYS A 6 -41.48 44.05 13.69
C CYS A 6 -40.83 45.33 13.11
N PRO A 7 -40.04 46.10 13.89
CA PRO A 7 -39.40 47.31 13.40
C PRO A 7 -38.14 47.06 12.54
N VAL A 8 -37.72 45.81 12.33
CA VAL A 8 -36.52 45.47 11.56
C VAL A 8 -36.81 45.50 10.05
N PRO A 9 -36.02 46.23 9.24
CA PRO A 9 -36.25 46.35 7.80
C PRO A 9 -36.09 44.99 7.10
N GLY A 10 -37.10 44.60 6.31
CA GLY A 10 -37.12 43.32 5.58
C GLY A 10 -37.71 42.15 6.37
N CYS A 11 -38.28 42.38 7.55
CA CYS A 11 -39.02 41.38 8.31
C CYS A 11 -40.53 41.58 8.19
N ASP A 12 -41.24 40.59 7.66
CA ASP A 12 -42.70 40.63 7.47
C ASP A 12 -43.51 40.18 8.70
N PHE A 13 -42.85 39.97 9.85
CA PHE A 13 -43.52 39.49 11.05
C PHE A 13 -44.45 40.56 11.65
N LYS A 14 -45.68 40.15 11.93
CA LYS A 14 -46.69 40.92 12.67
C LYS A 14 -47.27 40.02 13.75
N SER A 15 -47.47 40.57 14.94
CA SER A 15 -48.16 39.83 16.00
C SER A 15 -49.64 39.67 15.66
N ASP A 16 -50.25 38.56 16.08
CA ASP A 16 -51.70 38.43 16.07
C ASP A 16 -52.36 39.34 17.13
N ASP A 17 -53.70 39.44 17.09
CA ASP A 17 -54.48 40.29 17.98
C ASP A 17 -54.52 39.74 19.43
N LEU A 18 -53.45 40.02 20.17
CA LEU A 18 -53.16 39.43 21.48
C LEU A 18 -53.09 40.51 22.57
N SER A 19 -53.08 40.08 23.84
CA SER A 19 -52.89 40.99 24.97
C SER A 19 -51.48 41.58 24.97
N GLU A 20 -51.34 42.83 25.47
CA GLU A 20 -50.08 43.58 25.41
C GLU A 20 -48.89 42.81 26.00
N ALA A 21 -49.11 42.12 27.13
CA ALA A 21 -48.08 41.29 27.77
C ALA A 21 -47.59 40.14 26.86
N LEU A 22 -48.50 39.52 26.10
CA LEU A 22 -48.16 38.44 25.18
C LEU A 22 -47.46 38.98 23.93
N VAL A 23 -47.91 40.12 23.42
CA VAL A 23 -47.30 40.81 22.28
C VAL A 23 -45.85 41.17 22.60
N ILE A 24 -45.58 41.72 23.79
CA ILE A 24 -44.21 42.06 24.24
C ILE A 24 -43.34 40.80 24.36
N ALA A 25 -43.86 39.72 24.93
CA ALA A 25 -43.12 38.47 25.05
C ALA A 25 -42.77 37.87 23.67
N ILE A 26 -43.73 37.87 22.74
CA ILE A 26 -43.55 37.37 21.37
C ILE A 26 -42.55 38.24 20.60
N LEU A 27 -42.65 39.57 20.70
CA LEU A 27 -41.68 40.49 20.08
C LEU A 27 -40.28 40.33 20.66
N THR A 28 -40.15 40.05 21.96
CA THR A 28 -38.85 39.78 22.60
C THR A 28 -38.23 38.49 22.07
N ILE A 29 -39.00 37.41 21.96
CA ILE A 29 -38.55 36.13 21.39
C ILE A 29 -38.22 36.27 19.90
N HIS A 30 -39.07 36.98 19.15
CA HIS A 30 -38.84 37.27 17.74
C HIS A 30 -37.58 38.12 17.53
N GLY A 31 -37.30 39.07 18.43
CA GLY A 31 -36.07 39.87 18.44
C GLY A 31 -34.79 39.04 18.46
N CYS A 32 -34.79 37.87 19.12
CA CYS A 32 -33.67 36.93 19.08
C CYS A 32 -33.39 36.38 17.67
N SER A 33 -34.39 36.36 16.78
CA SER A 33 -34.22 35.94 15.38
C SER A 33 -33.42 36.95 14.56
N HIS A 34 -33.40 38.23 14.99
CA HIS A 34 -32.64 39.30 14.34
C HIS A 34 -31.23 39.46 14.90
N GLN A 35 -30.94 38.93 16.09
CA GLN A 35 -29.60 38.95 16.67
C GLN A 35 -28.57 38.13 15.86
N HIS A 36 -29.01 37.35 14.87
CA HIS A 36 -28.16 36.61 13.93
C HIS A 36 -28.08 37.21 12.52
N ALA A 37 -28.69 38.38 12.26
CA ALA A 37 -28.63 39.04 10.95
C ALA A 37 -27.65 40.23 10.97
N ALA A 38 -26.37 39.94 11.20
CA ALA A 38 -25.28 40.80 10.74
C ALA A 38 -25.22 40.74 9.20
N PRO A 39 -24.70 41.77 8.50
CA PRO A 39 -24.51 41.70 7.05
C PRO A 39 -23.62 40.49 6.75
N VAL A 40 -24.04 39.63 5.80
CA VAL A 40 -23.35 38.44 5.26
C VAL A 40 -21.97 38.21 5.89
N MET A 41 -21.95 37.53 7.04
CA MET A 41 -20.75 37.01 7.66
C MET A 41 -21.09 35.61 8.19
N ALA A 42 -20.21 34.67 7.85
CA ALA A 42 -20.17 33.24 8.14
C ALA A 42 -21.14 32.70 9.20
N ALA A 43 -21.84 31.63 8.83
CA ALA A 43 -22.63 30.80 9.73
C ALA A 43 -21.83 30.41 11.00
N PRO A 44 -22.45 30.39 12.19
CA PRO A 44 -21.81 29.88 13.39
C PRO A 44 -21.52 28.40 13.17
N ALA A 45 -20.24 28.07 13.18
CA ALA A 45 -19.74 26.71 13.09
C ALA A 45 -20.49 25.85 14.12
N GLN A 46 -21.10 24.77 13.63
CA GLN A 46 -21.48 23.64 14.48
C GLN A 46 -20.30 23.37 15.41
N ALA A 47 -20.56 23.33 16.72
CA ALA A 47 -19.56 22.91 17.69
C ALA A 47 -18.94 21.62 17.14
N PRO A 48 -17.61 21.58 16.90
CA PRO A 48 -17.01 20.42 16.28
C PRO A 48 -17.34 19.23 17.18
N ALA A 49 -18.03 18.24 16.60
CA ALA A 49 -18.11 16.92 17.19
C ALA A 49 -16.70 16.57 17.68
N PRO A 50 -16.51 15.98 18.88
CA PRO A 50 -15.18 15.72 19.42
C PRO A 50 -14.44 14.88 18.39
N HIS A 51 -13.63 15.56 17.57
CA HIS A 51 -12.83 14.91 16.57
C HIS A 51 -11.89 14.05 17.38
N GLY A 52 -12.00 12.73 17.20
CA GLY A 52 -10.98 11.83 17.71
C GLY A 52 -9.60 12.35 17.29
N PRO A 53 -8.54 11.99 18.03
CA PRO A 53 -7.18 12.44 17.72
C PRO A 53 -6.92 12.35 16.22
N ARG A 54 -6.50 13.47 15.61
CA ARG A 54 -6.24 13.53 14.17
C ARG A 54 -5.24 12.44 13.83
N LEU A 55 -5.58 11.58 12.88
CA LEU A 55 -4.68 10.52 12.44
C LEU A 55 -3.42 11.16 11.86
N ASP A 56 -2.26 10.71 12.33
CA ASP A 56 -0.99 11.17 11.80
C ASP A 56 -0.86 10.78 10.33
N ARG A 57 -0.34 11.70 9.53
CA ARG A 57 -0.08 11.43 8.11
C ARG A 57 1.07 10.44 7.99
N PRO A 58 0.88 9.30 7.32
CA PRO A 58 1.98 8.36 7.09
C PRO A 58 3.02 8.99 6.16
N LYS A 59 4.29 8.73 6.45
CA LYS A 59 5.43 9.18 5.63
C LYS A 59 6.20 7.99 5.08
N VAL A 60 6.71 8.14 3.87
CA VAL A 60 7.60 7.17 3.20
C VAL A 60 8.58 7.91 2.32
N ASP A 61 9.81 7.42 2.24
CA ASP A 61 10.86 8.00 1.40
C ASP A 61 11.54 6.90 0.55
N VAL A 62 12.59 7.27 -0.18
CA VAL A 62 13.39 6.33 -0.97
C VAL A 62 14.14 5.34 -0.09
N GLY A 63 14.39 4.14 -0.62
CA GLY A 63 15.23 3.14 0.04
C GLY A 63 14.50 2.25 1.06
N VAL A 64 13.17 2.24 1.05
CA VAL A 64 12.39 1.41 1.96
C VAL A 64 12.30 -0.03 1.47
N SER A 65 12.18 -0.96 2.42
CA SER A 65 11.88 -2.35 2.11
C SER A 65 10.43 -2.53 1.62
N ILE A 66 10.17 -3.63 0.92
CA ILE A 66 8.81 -3.99 0.50
C ILE A 66 7.84 -4.18 1.69
N GLU A 67 8.36 -4.58 2.85
CA GLU A 67 7.59 -4.74 4.10
C GLU A 67 7.13 -3.38 4.64
N GLU A 68 8.06 -2.43 4.73
CA GLU A 68 7.77 -1.06 5.14
C GLU A 68 6.81 -0.38 4.17
N TRP A 69 6.95 -0.63 2.87
CA TRP A 69 6.01 -0.17 1.86
C TRP A 69 4.60 -0.73 2.07
N ASN A 70 4.47 -2.03 2.33
CA ASN A 70 3.16 -2.64 2.59
C ASN A 70 2.50 -2.06 3.86
N VAL A 71 3.29 -1.82 4.90
CA VAL A 71 2.82 -1.14 6.12
C VAL A 71 2.39 0.29 5.81
N PHE A 72 3.16 1.03 5.01
CA PHE A 72 2.82 2.38 4.56
C PHE A 72 1.47 2.39 3.83
N ILE A 73 1.25 1.51 2.85
CA ILE A 73 -0.01 1.45 2.10
C ILE A 73 -1.20 1.13 3.02
N ARG A 74 -1.03 0.21 3.98
CA ARG A 74 -2.07 -0.09 4.98
C ARG A 74 -2.39 1.14 5.84
N ARG A 75 -1.36 1.84 6.33
CA ARG A 75 -1.52 3.08 7.12
C ARG A 75 -2.16 4.19 6.30
N TRP A 76 -1.77 4.33 5.04
CA TRP A 76 -2.37 5.26 4.09
C TRP A 76 -3.85 4.99 3.88
N ASN A 77 -4.25 3.74 3.70
CA ASN A 77 -5.66 3.38 3.54
C ASN A 77 -6.48 3.71 4.79
N VAL A 78 -5.94 3.42 5.99
CA VAL A 78 -6.58 3.79 7.26
C VAL A 78 -6.68 5.32 7.40
N PHE A 79 -5.60 6.04 7.09
CA PHE A 79 -5.56 7.51 7.13
C PHE A 79 -6.59 8.13 6.16
N ARG A 80 -6.65 7.63 4.93
CA ARG A 80 -7.60 8.07 3.90
C ARG A 80 -9.04 7.83 4.33
N ALA A 81 -9.35 6.63 4.83
CA ALA A 81 -10.68 6.27 5.32
C ALA A 81 -11.08 7.10 6.55
N GLY A 82 -10.18 7.23 7.54
CA GLY A 82 -10.44 7.96 8.78
C GLY A 82 -10.50 9.48 8.62
N SER A 83 -9.85 10.03 7.59
CA SER A 83 -9.84 11.47 7.30
C SER A 83 -10.89 11.90 6.27
N GLY A 84 -11.68 10.96 5.73
CA GLY A 84 -12.70 11.27 4.72
C GLY A 84 -12.14 11.83 3.41
N ILE A 85 -10.92 11.44 3.04
CA ILE A 85 -10.27 11.93 1.81
C ILE A 85 -10.94 11.27 0.61
N GLY A 86 -11.65 12.08 -0.18
CA GLY A 86 -12.27 11.65 -1.44
C GLY A 86 -11.26 11.36 -2.55
N ASP A 87 -11.69 10.63 -3.57
CA ASP A 87 -10.81 10.14 -4.64
C ASP A 87 -10.15 11.27 -5.46
N ALA A 88 -10.83 12.41 -5.62
CA ALA A 88 -10.26 13.58 -6.31
C ALA A 88 -9.07 14.20 -5.55
N GLN A 89 -9.07 14.13 -4.22
CA GLN A 89 -8.01 14.69 -3.38
C GLN A 89 -6.94 13.65 -3.03
N ALA A 90 -7.25 12.36 -3.16
CA ALA A 90 -6.34 11.29 -2.74
C ALA A 90 -4.94 11.35 -3.39
N PRO A 91 -4.77 11.65 -4.69
CA PRO A 91 -3.43 11.76 -5.29
C PRO A 91 -2.59 12.89 -4.69
N PHE A 92 -3.17 14.08 -4.52
CA PHE A 92 -2.49 15.22 -3.87
C PHE A 92 -2.10 14.91 -2.43
N GLN A 93 -3.02 14.25 -1.69
CA GLN A 93 -2.77 13.86 -0.31
C GLN A 93 -1.72 12.74 -0.21
N LEU A 94 -1.69 11.81 -1.16
CA LEU A 94 -0.67 10.76 -1.24
C LEU A 94 0.70 11.35 -1.58
N PHE A 95 0.77 12.31 -2.50
CA PHE A 95 2.02 13.01 -2.83
C PHE A 95 2.62 13.70 -1.60
N GLN A 96 1.79 14.31 -0.75
CA GLN A 96 2.25 14.89 0.52
C GLN A 96 2.73 13.85 1.56
N CYS A 97 2.43 12.56 1.37
CA CYS A 97 2.98 11.48 2.20
C CYS A 97 4.41 11.10 1.78
N ALA A 98 4.87 11.50 0.59
CA ALA A 98 6.26 11.34 0.19
C ALA A 98 7.19 12.20 1.07
N GLY A 99 8.35 11.66 1.40
CA GLY A 99 9.50 12.41 1.89
C GLY A 99 10.07 13.33 0.81
N PRO A 100 10.98 14.24 1.18
CA PRO A 100 11.52 15.22 0.24
C PRO A 100 12.24 14.57 -0.94
N VAL A 101 13.04 13.52 -0.69
CA VAL A 101 13.84 12.86 -1.75
C VAL A 101 12.94 12.11 -2.73
N LEU A 102 11.95 11.38 -2.22
CA LEU A 102 10.95 10.70 -3.04
C LEU A 102 10.06 11.69 -3.81
N GLY A 103 9.64 12.79 -3.16
CA GLY A 103 8.83 13.84 -3.79
C GLY A 103 9.55 14.50 -4.97
N ASP A 104 10.82 14.86 -4.80
CA ASP A 104 11.65 15.41 -5.88
C ASP A 104 11.85 14.41 -7.01
N SER A 105 12.04 13.13 -6.69
CA SER A 105 12.19 12.07 -7.68
C SER A 105 10.89 11.82 -8.45
N LEU A 106 9.75 11.90 -7.78
CA LEU A 106 8.42 11.81 -8.42
C LEU A 106 8.20 12.94 -9.41
N LEU A 107 8.50 14.19 -9.03
CA LEU A 107 8.33 15.34 -9.93
C LEU A 107 9.27 15.29 -11.13
N LYS A 108 10.46 14.70 -10.98
CA LYS A 108 11.40 14.47 -12.10
C LYS A 108 10.92 13.36 -13.04
N ALA A 109 10.33 12.29 -12.51
CA ALA A 109 9.85 11.15 -13.30
C ALA A 109 8.51 11.43 -13.98
N VAL A 110 7.59 12.10 -13.27
CA VAL A 110 6.25 12.43 -13.70
C VAL A 110 5.91 13.85 -13.22
N PRO A 111 6.04 14.86 -14.10
CA PRO A 111 5.80 16.27 -13.75
C PRO A 111 4.41 16.51 -13.15
N ASP A 112 3.39 15.78 -13.63
CA ASP A 112 1.99 15.90 -13.19
C ASP A 112 1.56 14.79 -12.21
N ALA A 113 2.49 14.27 -11.41
CA ALA A 113 2.26 13.11 -10.53
C ALA A 113 1.02 13.23 -9.63
N ALA A 114 0.67 14.44 -9.19
CA ALA A 114 -0.45 14.69 -8.28
C ALA A 114 -1.82 14.81 -8.99
N SER A 115 -1.85 14.90 -10.32
CA SER A 115 -3.08 15.07 -11.11
C SER A 115 -3.55 13.78 -11.79
N GLY A 116 -2.72 12.75 -11.80
CA GLY A 116 -3.04 11.43 -12.35
C GLY A 116 -3.96 10.59 -11.46
N PRO A 117 -4.44 9.43 -11.97
CA PRO A 117 -5.21 8.49 -11.18
C PRO A 117 -4.35 7.93 -10.03
N LEU A 118 -4.98 7.80 -8.85
CA LEU A 118 -4.33 7.28 -7.65
C LEU A 118 -3.56 5.96 -7.82
N PRO A 119 -4.08 4.92 -8.50
CA PRO A 119 -3.34 3.66 -8.65
C PRO A 119 -2.02 3.80 -9.43
N ASP A 120 -1.99 4.70 -10.43
CA ASP A 120 -0.78 4.93 -11.23
C ASP A 120 0.26 5.65 -10.38
N LEU A 121 -0.16 6.64 -9.59
CA LEU A 121 0.73 7.32 -8.63
C LEU A 121 1.31 6.33 -7.61
N ILE A 122 0.49 5.43 -7.04
CA ILE A 122 0.97 4.39 -6.11
C ILE A 122 2.03 3.50 -6.79
N THR A 123 1.83 3.16 -8.06
CA THR A 123 2.74 2.29 -8.82
C THR A 123 4.08 2.97 -9.08
N VAL A 124 4.06 4.21 -9.56
CA VAL A 124 5.28 5.00 -9.80
C VAL A 124 6.01 5.25 -8.48
N MET A 125 5.28 5.66 -7.45
CA MET A 125 5.84 5.92 -6.11
C MET A 125 6.49 4.67 -5.53
N ARG A 126 5.87 3.48 -5.69
CA ARG A 126 6.47 2.20 -5.28
C ARG A 126 7.78 1.92 -6.03
N SER A 127 7.81 2.16 -7.33
CA SER A 127 8.99 1.89 -8.18
C SER A 127 10.22 2.72 -7.79
N LEU A 128 10.00 3.91 -7.24
CA LEU A 128 11.06 4.81 -6.78
C LEU A 128 11.42 4.59 -5.30
N ALA A 129 10.43 4.23 -4.47
CA ALA A 129 10.62 4.09 -3.04
C ALA A 129 11.23 2.74 -2.64
N VAL A 130 10.82 1.65 -3.29
CA VAL A 130 11.13 0.28 -2.84
C VAL A 130 12.43 -0.23 -3.45
N ILE A 131 13.34 -0.69 -2.59
CA ILE A 131 14.54 -1.41 -3.05
C ILE A 131 14.13 -2.82 -3.52
N PRO A 132 14.36 -3.17 -4.80
CA PRO A 132 14.08 -4.52 -5.26
C PRO A 132 15.05 -5.50 -4.60
N VAL A 133 14.50 -6.53 -3.97
CA VAL A 133 15.27 -7.64 -3.38
C VAL A 133 14.80 -8.92 -4.02
N ALA A 134 15.73 -9.76 -4.46
CA ALA A 134 15.41 -11.04 -5.06
C ALA A 134 14.60 -11.92 -4.10
N THR A 135 13.56 -12.59 -4.63
CA THR A 135 12.65 -13.43 -3.85
C THR A 135 13.39 -14.53 -3.10
N CYS A 136 14.46 -15.11 -3.67
CA CYS A 136 15.29 -16.11 -2.99
C CYS A 136 15.89 -15.57 -1.69
N VAL A 137 16.37 -14.32 -1.68
CA VAL A 137 16.92 -13.67 -0.48
C VAL A 137 15.82 -13.46 0.57
N LEU A 138 14.61 -13.07 0.16
CA LEU A 138 13.47 -12.91 1.07
C LEU A 138 13.08 -14.25 1.71
N ARG A 139 12.99 -15.31 0.91
CA ARG A 139 12.71 -16.68 1.38
C ARG A 139 13.81 -17.18 2.32
N THR A 140 15.08 -16.94 2.01
CA THR A 140 16.19 -17.28 2.91
C THR A 140 16.09 -16.52 4.23
N LYS A 141 15.79 -15.22 4.21
CA LYS A 141 15.57 -14.43 5.43
C LYS A 141 14.42 -14.97 6.27
N LEU A 142 13.29 -15.33 5.64
CA LEU A 142 12.16 -15.98 6.32
C LEU A 142 12.61 -17.30 6.98
N LEU A 143 13.34 -18.13 6.25
CA LEU A 143 13.96 -19.36 6.74
C LEU A 143 15.13 -19.12 7.70
N GLN A 144 15.51 -17.90 8.03
CA GLN A 144 16.51 -17.61 9.05
C GLN A 144 15.88 -17.06 10.33
N LEU A 145 14.61 -16.63 10.30
CA LEU A 145 13.91 -16.13 11.48
C LEU A 145 13.93 -17.15 12.61
N ARG A 146 14.19 -16.65 13.81
CA ARG A 146 14.14 -17.36 15.09
C ARG A 146 13.38 -16.49 16.08
N GLN A 147 12.64 -17.11 16.99
CA GLN A 147 12.02 -16.39 18.09
C GLN A 147 13.13 -15.87 19.01
N GLU A 148 13.10 -14.57 19.29
CA GLU A 148 14.07 -13.96 20.21
C GLU A 148 13.76 -14.33 21.68
N ARG A 149 14.74 -14.17 22.57
CA ARG A 149 14.61 -14.57 23.99
C ARG A 149 13.41 -13.92 24.70
N ASP A 150 13.13 -12.66 24.38
CA ASP A 150 12.08 -11.86 25.02
C ASP A 150 10.85 -11.65 24.12
N GLU A 151 10.75 -12.37 23.01
CA GLU A 151 9.64 -12.23 22.07
C GLU A 151 8.52 -13.23 22.39
N THR A 152 7.29 -12.73 22.52
CA THR A 152 6.12 -13.63 22.66
C THR A 152 5.88 -14.41 21.38
N PHE A 153 5.30 -15.61 21.49
CA PHE A 153 4.95 -16.39 20.30
C PHE A 153 4.06 -15.62 19.31
N ARG A 154 3.12 -14.81 19.81
CA ARG A 154 2.23 -14.02 18.95
C ARG A 154 3.01 -12.97 18.16
N ALA A 155 3.96 -12.29 18.80
CA ALA A 155 4.84 -11.33 18.13
C ALA A 155 5.71 -12.03 17.06
N PHE A 156 6.29 -13.18 17.41
CA PHE A 156 7.06 -13.98 16.45
C PHE A 156 6.22 -14.44 15.25
N ALA A 157 5.03 -14.98 15.49
CA ALA A 157 4.12 -15.42 14.43
C ALA A 157 3.70 -14.25 13.52
N ALA A 158 3.44 -13.07 14.08
CA ALA A 158 3.16 -11.87 13.30
C ALA A 158 4.35 -11.47 12.41
N ARG A 159 5.58 -11.54 12.94
CA ARG A 159 6.82 -11.26 12.19
C ARG A 159 7.06 -12.25 11.06
N VAL A 160 6.86 -13.55 11.30
CA VAL A 160 6.96 -14.59 10.26
C VAL A 160 5.93 -14.33 9.15
N ARG A 161 4.68 -14.02 9.49
CA ARG A 161 3.64 -13.71 8.50
C ARG A 161 3.98 -12.46 7.67
N GLY A 162 4.42 -11.38 8.32
CA GLY A 162 4.81 -10.16 7.62
C GLY A 162 5.97 -10.36 6.64
N LYS A 163 6.93 -11.21 6.99
CA LYS A 163 8.05 -11.58 6.09
C LYS A 163 7.56 -12.46 4.94
N ALA A 164 6.68 -13.42 5.20
CA ALA A 164 6.19 -14.37 4.22
C ALA A 164 5.34 -13.72 3.12
N GLU A 165 4.59 -12.66 3.44
CA GLU A 165 3.83 -11.86 2.47
C GLU A 165 4.68 -11.34 1.30
N THR A 166 5.98 -11.18 1.50
CA THR A 166 6.90 -10.65 0.49
C THR A 166 7.60 -11.74 -0.33
N CYS A 167 7.41 -13.01 0.03
CA CYS A 167 8.14 -14.15 -0.52
C CYS A 167 7.53 -14.75 -1.80
N ALA A 168 6.45 -14.14 -2.31
CA ALA A 168 5.74 -14.55 -3.54
C ALA A 168 5.53 -16.07 -3.62
N TYR A 169 4.85 -16.64 -2.63
CA TYR A 169 4.50 -18.07 -2.61
C TYR A 169 3.22 -18.35 -3.40
N ASN A 170 3.24 -17.95 -4.68
CA ASN A 170 2.16 -18.19 -5.62
C ASN A 170 2.65 -19.17 -6.68
N ALA A 171 1.80 -20.10 -7.09
CA ALA A 171 2.06 -21.02 -8.17
C ALA A 171 0.81 -21.20 -9.02
N VAL A 172 1.00 -21.20 -10.34
CA VAL A 172 -0.07 -21.55 -11.28
C VAL A 172 -0.22 -23.07 -11.27
N CYS A 173 -1.38 -23.53 -10.83
CA CYS A 173 -1.76 -24.94 -10.89
C CYS A 173 -1.90 -25.38 -12.35
N GLU A 174 -1.73 -26.67 -12.61
CA GLU A 174 -1.94 -27.28 -13.93
C GLU A 174 -3.36 -27.02 -14.49
N CYS A 175 -4.34 -26.74 -13.63
CA CYS A 175 -5.69 -26.33 -14.03
C CYS A 175 -5.84 -24.83 -14.36
N GLY A 176 -4.74 -24.06 -14.40
CA GLY A 176 -4.73 -22.62 -14.71
C GLY A 176 -5.11 -21.70 -13.56
N LYS A 177 -5.34 -22.23 -12.35
CA LYS A 177 -5.66 -21.43 -11.15
C LYS A 177 -4.38 -20.97 -10.46
N ASP A 178 -4.33 -19.71 -10.04
CA ASP A 178 -3.27 -19.21 -9.17
C ASP A 178 -3.52 -19.69 -7.72
N VAL A 179 -2.50 -20.28 -7.11
CA VAL A 179 -2.57 -20.87 -5.77
C VAL A 179 -1.53 -20.20 -4.88
N ASP A 180 -1.99 -19.47 -3.87
CA ASP A 180 -1.16 -18.95 -2.78
C ASP A 180 -1.00 -20.05 -1.72
N TYR A 181 0.24 -20.45 -1.46
CA TYR A 181 0.61 -21.46 -0.47
C TYR A 181 1.42 -20.88 0.71
N THR A 182 1.37 -19.56 0.90
CA THR A 182 2.05 -18.86 2.00
C THR A 182 1.74 -19.51 3.36
N ASP A 183 0.48 -19.77 3.67
CA ASP A 183 0.08 -20.34 4.96
C ASP A 183 0.64 -21.75 5.22
N HIS A 184 0.81 -22.55 4.16
CA HIS A 184 1.44 -23.87 4.24
C HIS A 184 2.94 -23.80 4.52
N THR A 185 3.61 -22.71 4.16
CA THR A 185 5.04 -22.49 4.48
C THR A 185 5.25 -21.85 5.85
N VAL A 186 4.34 -20.96 6.26
CA VAL A 186 4.40 -20.23 7.53
C VAL A 186 4.06 -21.11 8.73
N THR A 187 3.05 -21.98 8.60
CA THR A 187 2.59 -22.83 9.71
C THR A 187 3.66 -23.81 10.21
N PRO A 188 4.39 -24.54 9.34
CA PRO A 188 5.49 -25.41 9.77
C PRO A 188 6.71 -24.62 10.25
N SER A 189 7.08 -23.53 9.59
CA SER A 189 8.28 -22.75 9.95
C SER A 189 8.17 -22.10 11.33
N ALA A 190 6.97 -21.64 11.73
CA ALA A 190 6.70 -21.18 13.08
C ALA A 190 6.74 -22.33 14.12
N ARG A 191 6.21 -23.51 13.78
CA ARG A 191 6.14 -24.67 14.70
C ARG A 191 7.49 -25.39 14.89
N PHE A 192 8.21 -25.71 13.82
CA PHE A 192 9.46 -26.47 13.88
C PHE A 192 10.58 -25.71 14.61
N ARG A 193 10.59 -24.37 14.56
CA ARG A 193 11.63 -23.57 15.22
C ARG A 193 11.41 -23.37 16.71
N MET A 194 10.19 -23.61 17.19
CA MET A 194 9.90 -23.70 18.63
C MET A 194 10.50 -24.97 19.25
N ALA A 195 10.61 -26.06 18.47
CA ALA A 195 11.16 -27.34 18.90
C ALA A 195 12.70 -27.38 18.97
N GLY A 196 13.40 -26.27 18.68
CA GLY A 196 14.85 -26.14 18.85
C GLY A 196 15.32 -26.07 20.31
N ARG A 197 14.40 -26.02 21.29
CA ARG A 197 14.71 -26.28 22.69
C ARG A 197 14.92 -27.79 22.85
N ARG A 198 16.19 -28.18 23.03
CA ARG A 198 16.73 -29.53 23.20
C ARG A 198 15.76 -30.47 23.96
N ILE A 199 14.95 -31.24 23.24
CA ILE A 199 14.34 -32.48 23.71
C ILE A 199 15.06 -33.61 22.98
N HIS A 200 15.71 -34.49 23.74
CA HIS A 200 16.40 -35.69 23.24
C HIS A 200 15.38 -36.72 22.73
N GLY A 201 14.82 -36.46 21.55
CA GLY A 201 13.96 -37.40 20.83
C GLY A 201 14.29 -37.32 19.34
N LYS A 202 14.70 -38.46 18.76
CA LYS A 202 15.04 -38.58 17.33
C LYS A 202 13.89 -38.01 16.47
N PRO A 203 14.14 -37.05 15.55
CA PRO A 203 13.12 -36.62 14.61
C PRO A 203 12.97 -37.68 13.51
N CYS A 204 11.73 -38.10 13.25
CA CYS A 204 11.38 -38.78 12.00
C CYS A 204 11.64 -37.83 10.84
N ALA A 205 12.44 -38.28 9.88
CA ALA A 205 12.75 -37.55 8.67
C ALA A 205 11.48 -37.37 7.83
N ALA A 206 10.95 -36.14 7.78
CA ALA A 206 10.03 -35.72 6.74
C ALA A 206 10.84 -34.94 5.71
N THR A 207 11.25 -35.63 4.64
CA THR A 207 11.85 -35.02 3.45
C THR A 207 10.77 -34.20 2.75
N PHE A 208 10.80 -32.89 2.90
CA PHE A 208 10.01 -31.98 2.07
C PHE A 208 10.74 -31.82 0.73
N HIS A 209 10.20 -32.43 -0.32
CA HIS A 209 10.58 -32.11 -1.69
C HIS A 209 10.08 -30.69 -2.01
N LEU A 210 11.01 -29.74 -2.10
CA LEU A 210 10.77 -28.48 -2.79
C LEU A 210 10.38 -28.83 -4.23
N ALA A 211 9.25 -28.32 -4.69
CA ALA A 211 8.86 -28.43 -6.09
C ALA A 211 9.98 -27.86 -6.97
N PRO A 212 10.26 -28.46 -8.15
CA PRO A 212 11.32 -28.00 -9.02
C PRO A 212 11.02 -26.55 -9.45
N GLU A 213 11.98 -25.66 -9.19
CA GLU A 213 11.96 -24.30 -9.71
C GLU A 213 11.94 -24.39 -11.24
N SER A 214 10.90 -23.84 -11.86
CA SER A 214 10.91 -23.54 -13.29
C SER A 214 12.09 -22.60 -13.57
N PRO A 215 12.94 -22.86 -14.57
CA PRO A 215 14.13 -22.07 -14.82
C PRO A 215 13.75 -20.64 -15.22
N LEU A 216 14.07 -19.68 -14.37
CA LEU A 216 14.05 -18.26 -14.71
C LEU A 216 15.31 -17.90 -15.51
N PRO A 217 15.23 -16.90 -16.41
CA PRO A 217 16.29 -16.58 -17.35
C PRO A 217 17.55 -16.07 -16.63
N GLU A 218 18.70 -16.62 -16.99
CA GLU A 218 20.02 -16.17 -16.54
C GLU A 218 20.21 -14.68 -16.82
N CYS A 219 20.50 -13.92 -15.78
CA CYS A 219 20.95 -12.54 -15.87
C CYS A 219 22.42 -12.54 -16.33
N ASN A 220 22.66 -12.00 -17.53
CA ASN A 220 23.96 -11.94 -18.21
C ASN A 220 25.11 -11.55 -17.27
N ARG A 221 26.07 -12.48 -17.12
CA ARG A 221 27.43 -12.17 -16.69
C ARG A 221 28.19 -11.62 -17.91
N LEU A 222 28.62 -10.35 -17.83
CA LEU A 222 29.61 -9.78 -18.75
C LEU A 222 30.90 -10.59 -18.64
N GLU A 223 31.23 -11.38 -19.67
CA GLU A 223 32.55 -11.99 -19.82
C GLU A 223 33.35 -11.23 -20.89
N THR A 224 34.46 -10.67 -20.42
CA THR A 224 35.56 -10.11 -21.20
C THR A 224 36.22 -11.19 -22.05
N THR A 225 36.38 -10.88 -23.33
CA THR A 225 37.06 -11.63 -24.39
C THR A 225 38.54 -11.92 -24.14
N THR A 226 38.94 -13.19 -24.32
CA THR A 226 40.29 -13.60 -24.78
C THR A 226 40.20 -14.88 -25.64
N PRO A 227 41.03 -15.03 -26.70
CA PRO A 227 40.87 -16.05 -27.75
C PRO A 227 41.60 -17.39 -27.45
N PRO A 228 41.35 -18.47 -28.23
CA PRO A 228 41.59 -19.85 -27.79
C PRO A 228 42.97 -20.40 -28.17
N PHE A 229 43.50 -21.26 -27.31
CA PHE A 229 44.60 -22.18 -27.59
C PHE A 229 44.00 -23.57 -27.86
N GLN A 230 44.37 -24.18 -29.00
CA GLN A 230 43.94 -25.50 -29.43
C GLN A 230 44.64 -26.58 -28.61
N ASP A 231 43.91 -27.60 -28.16
CA ASP A 231 44.50 -28.94 -28.12
C ASP A 231 43.48 -30.07 -28.29
N SER A 232 44.00 -31.14 -28.86
CA SER A 232 43.32 -32.28 -29.45
C SER A 232 43.42 -33.51 -28.53
N ARG A 233 42.32 -34.27 -28.36
CA ARG A 233 42.27 -35.75 -28.20
C ARG A 233 40.87 -36.26 -27.75
N SER A 234 40.24 -37.01 -28.67
CA SER A 234 39.46 -38.27 -28.49
C SER A 234 38.72 -38.61 -27.16
N ALA A 235 37.38 -38.44 -27.17
CA ALA A 235 36.25 -39.42 -26.95
C ALA A 235 36.33 -40.60 -25.93
N PRO A 236 35.19 -41.25 -25.50
CA PRO A 236 33.74 -40.88 -25.49
C PRO A 236 32.93 -41.31 -24.22
N LEU A 237 31.59 -41.09 -24.29
CA LEU A 237 30.44 -41.70 -23.55
C LEU A 237 29.84 -40.89 -22.38
N CYS A 238 28.66 -40.30 -22.56
CA CYS A 238 27.35 -40.97 -22.36
C CYS A 238 26.17 -39.99 -22.62
N GLN A 239 25.16 -40.48 -23.35
CA GLN A 239 23.71 -40.18 -23.38
C GLN A 239 23.19 -38.96 -22.58
N HIS A 240 22.28 -38.09 -23.04
CA HIS A 240 20.96 -38.37 -23.61
C HIS A 240 20.30 -37.03 -24.04
N ARG A 241 19.35 -37.12 -24.99
CA ARG A 241 18.22 -36.21 -25.28
C ARG A 241 18.51 -34.82 -25.87
N ARG A 242 18.34 -34.75 -27.20
CA ARG A 242 17.96 -33.55 -27.93
C ARG A 242 16.53 -33.13 -27.53
N LEU A 243 16.37 -31.90 -27.05
CA LEU A 243 15.11 -31.16 -27.17
C LEU A 243 15.34 -30.05 -28.19
N THR A 244 14.47 -30.04 -29.19
CA THR A 244 14.47 -29.14 -30.34
C THR A 244 13.96 -27.76 -29.98
N ALA A 245 14.70 -26.77 -30.50
CA ALA A 245 14.43 -25.35 -30.67
C ALA A 245 12.99 -24.83 -30.51
N TRP A 246 12.85 -23.72 -29.77
CA TRP A 246 11.79 -22.72 -29.98
C TRP A 246 12.45 -21.37 -30.27
N GLN A 247 12.08 -20.80 -31.41
CA GLN A 247 12.53 -19.50 -31.92
C GLN A 247 11.95 -18.35 -31.09
N TYR A 248 12.80 -17.43 -30.64
CA TYR A 248 12.37 -16.11 -30.17
C TYR A 248 12.11 -15.20 -31.38
N LYS A 249 10.87 -14.70 -31.48
CA LYS A 249 10.46 -13.67 -32.44
C LYS A 249 10.62 -12.31 -31.75
N CYS A 250 11.73 -11.61 -32.02
CA CYS A 250 11.90 -10.21 -31.65
C CYS A 250 10.94 -9.34 -32.46
N LEU A 251 10.02 -8.66 -31.78
CA LEU A 251 9.26 -7.54 -32.34
C LEU A 251 10.17 -6.31 -32.35
N THR A 252 10.69 -5.96 -33.53
CA THR A 252 11.27 -4.66 -33.81
C THR A 252 10.15 -3.64 -34.00
N VAL A 253 10.19 -2.57 -33.20
CA VAL A 253 9.39 -1.36 -33.40
C VAL A 253 9.99 -0.63 -34.60
N THR A 254 9.30 -0.65 -35.75
CA THR A 254 9.58 0.27 -36.85
C THR A 254 8.58 1.42 -36.79
N GLY A 255 9.09 2.61 -36.49
CA GLY A 255 8.37 3.86 -36.74
C GLY A 255 8.05 4.00 -38.22
N LYS A 256 6.80 4.38 -38.51
CA LYS A 256 6.39 4.87 -39.82
C LYS A 256 6.11 6.37 -39.70
N GLN A 257 7.04 7.16 -40.24
CA GLN A 257 6.74 8.45 -40.82
C GLN A 257 6.13 8.26 -42.21
N THR A 258 5.49 9.33 -42.68
CA THR A 258 5.11 9.71 -44.06
C THR A 258 3.66 9.44 -44.49
N PRO A 259 3.14 10.19 -45.48
CA PRO A 259 3.56 11.49 -46.02
C PRO A 259 2.63 12.65 -45.65
#